data_AF-A0A1H3P2A9-F1
#
_entry.id   AF-A0A1H3P2A9-F1
#
_cell.length_a   1.000
_cell.length_b   1.000
_cell.length_c   1.000
_cell.angle_alpha   90.00
_cell.angle_beta   90.00
_cell.angle_gamma   90.00
#
_symmetry.space_group_name_H-M   'P 1'
#
loop_
_entity.id
_entity.type
_entity.pdbx_description
1 polymer ?
#
loop_
_entity_poly.entity_id
_entity_poly.type
_entity_poly.pdbx_seq_one_letter_code
_entity_poly.pdbx_strand_id
1 'polypeptide(L)' 'MTIIVEVKNEILGDSEFWRGDESRIAEIRNIPARMTAEQVVADGKPRVSGMWHVRQELPPNALHEGRSCSGARRA' A
#
# COMPACT_ATOMS: atom_id res chain seq x y z
N MET A 1 -8.07 0.95 3.85
CA MET A 1 -6.61 0.98 3.60
C MET A 1 -6.45 1.10 2.11
N THR A 2 -5.81 2.15 1.60
CA THR A 2 -5.78 2.39 0.15
C THR A 2 -4.64 1.61 -0.46
N ILE A 3 -4.94 0.78 -1.46
CA ILE A 3 -3.98 0.02 -2.23
C ILE A 3 -3.76 0.73 -3.55
N ILE A 4 -2.49 0.90 -3.92
CA ILE A 4 -2.06 1.53 -5.15
C ILE A 4 -1.24 0.51 -5.93
N VAL A 5 -1.67 0.27 -7.17
CA VAL A 5 -1.00 -0.58 -8.14
C VAL A 5 -0.43 0.33 -9.21
N GLU A 6 0.89 0.43 -9.25
CA GLU A 6 1.69 1.18 -10.20
C GLU A 6 2.37 0.22 -11.18
N VAL A 7 2.54 0.68 -12.42
CA VAL A 7 3.42 0.06 -13.40
C VAL A 7 4.59 1.00 -13.59
N LYS A 8 5.78 0.54 -13.24
CA LYS A 8 7.00 1.32 -13.47
C LYS A 8 7.52 1.06 -14.87
N ASN A 9 7.75 2.15 -15.61
CA ASN A 9 8.36 2.12 -16.92
C ASN A 9 9.50 3.14 -16.95
N GLU A 10 10.73 2.67 -17.20
CA GLU A 10 11.93 3.52 -17.18
C GLU A 10 11.95 4.58 -18.29
N ILE A 11 11.15 4.40 -19.34
CA ILE A 11 11.10 5.28 -20.51
C ILE A 11 9.91 6.23 -20.46
N LEU A 12 8.75 5.75 -19.98
CA LEU A 12 7.48 6.49 -20.03
C LEU A 12 7.06 7.05 -18.65
N GLY A 13 7.77 6.71 -17.58
CA GLY A 13 7.44 7.11 -16.22
C GLY A 13 6.46 6.14 -15.54
N ASP A 14 6.40 6.26 -14.22
CA ASP A 14 5.52 5.45 -13.38
C ASP A 14 4.05 5.81 -13.66
N SER A 15 3.21 4.80 -13.94
CA SER A 15 1.78 4.98 -14.23
C SER A 15 0.93 4.25 -13.20
N GLU A 16 -0.07 4.93 -12.63
CA GLU A 16 -1.04 4.31 -11.73
C GLU A 16 -2.03 3.48 -12.55
N PHE A 17 -1.96 2.15 -12.41
CA PHE A 17 -2.87 1.23 -13.09
C PHE A 17 -4.20 1.10 -12.35
N TRP A 18 -4.15 1.11 -11.01
CA TRP A 18 -5.35 0.96 -10.19
C TRP A 18 -5.13 1.51 -8.78
N ARG A 19 -6.18 2.11 -8.20
CA ARG A 19 -6.23 2.61 -6.83
C ARG A 19 -7.59 2.30 -6.21
N GLY A 20 -7.58 1.78 -4.99
CA GLY A 20 -8.81 1.52 -4.24
C GLY A 20 -8.57 0.81 -2.92
N ASP A 21 -9.62 0.65 -2.12
CA ASP A 21 -9.56 -0.10 -0.87
C ASP A 21 -9.40 -1.62 -1.09
N GLU A 22 -8.98 -2.31 -0.03
CA GLU A 22 -8.86 -3.78 -0.01
C GLU A 22 -10.15 -4.50 -0.45
N SER A 23 -11.32 -3.98 -0.06
CA SER A 23 -12.63 -4.54 -0.43
C SER A 23 -12.90 -4.50 -1.94
N ARG A 24 -12.15 -3.68 -2.68
CA ARG A 24 -12.31 -3.48 -4.13
C ARG A 24 -11.24 -4.19 -4.95
N ILE A 25 -10.31 -4.92 -4.32
CA ILE A 25 -9.26 -5.68 -5.03
C ILE A 25 -9.84 -6.67 -6.05
N ALA A 26 -11.04 -7.21 -5.78
CA ALA A 26 -11.76 -8.08 -6.71
C ALA A 26 -12.09 -7.41 -8.07
N GLU A 27 -12.11 -6.07 -8.14
CA GLU A 27 -12.32 -5.30 -9.37
C GLU A 27 -11.10 -5.34 -10.31
N ILE A 28 -9.90 -5.66 -9.80
CA ILE A 28 -8.69 -5.77 -10.60
C ILE A 28 -8.80 -6.98 -11.53
N ARG A 29 -8.99 -6.70 -12.83
CA ARG A 29 -9.14 -7.74 -13.86
C ARG A 29 -7.85 -8.49 -14.17
N ASN A 30 -6.69 -7.87 -13.91
CA ASN A 30 -5.40 -8.50 -14.15
C ASN A 30 -5.05 -9.42 -12.97
N ILE A 31 -4.99 -10.74 -13.23
CA ILE A 31 -4.79 -11.75 -12.18
C ILE A 31 -3.45 -11.56 -11.43
N PRO A 32 -2.28 -11.41 -12.10
CA PRO A 32 -1.02 -11.11 -11.41
C PRO A 32 -1.05 -9.87 -10.52
N ALA A 33 -1.64 -8.77 -11.01
CA ALA A 33 -1.75 -7.53 -10.25
C ALA A 33 -2.65 -7.74 -9.01
N ARG A 34 -3.78 -8.44 -9.18
CA ARG A 34 -4.70 -8.76 -8.09
C ARG A 34 -4.03 -9.61 -7.01
N MET A 35 -3.37 -10.70 -7.39
CA MET A 35 -2.67 -11.57 -6.44
C MET A 35 -1.57 -10.82 -5.68
N THR A 36 -0.87 -9.90 -6.35
CA THR A 36 0.15 -9.07 -5.71
C THR A 36 -0.49 -8.10 -4.71
N ALA A 37 -1.63 -7.49 -5.06
CA ALA A 37 -2.39 -6.64 -4.15
C ALA A 37 -2.92 -7.41 -2.92
N GLU A 38 -3.38 -8.65 -3.09
CA GLU A 38 -3.81 -9.51 -1.98
C GLU A 38 -2.65 -9.82 -1.01
N GLN A 39 -1.43 -10.08 -1.52
CA GLN A 39 -0.25 -10.28 -0.67
C GLN A 39 0.10 -9.02 0.12
N VAL A 40 0.06 -7.86 -0.54
CA VAL A 40 0.30 -6.57 0.10
C VAL A 40 -0.74 -6.29 1.19
N VAL A 41 -2.01 -6.68 1.00
CA VAL A 41 -3.04 -6.64 2.05
C VAL A 41 -2.73 -7.56 3.21
N ALA A 42 -2.27 -8.78 2.94
CA ALA A 42 -2.00 -9.77 3.96
C ALA A 42 -0.81 -9.40 4.88
N ASP A 43 0.26 -8.83 4.31
CA ASP A 43 1.50 -8.53 5.06
C ASP A 43 1.76 -7.04 5.31
N GLY A 44 1.01 -6.15 4.66
CA GLY A 44 1.11 -4.70 4.80
C GLY A 44 2.36 -4.08 4.17
N LYS A 45 3.19 -4.86 3.48
CA LYS A 45 4.46 -4.38 2.91
C LYS A 45 4.32 -4.15 1.41
N PRO A 46 5.00 -3.14 0.86
CA PRO A 46 5.09 -2.97 -0.59
C PRO A 46 5.70 -4.20 -1.25
N ARG A 47 5.15 -4.62 -2.39
CA ARG A 47 5.62 -5.77 -3.17
C ARG A 47 5.80 -5.38 -4.63
N VAL A 48 6.72 -6.08 -5.29
CA VAL A 48 6.96 -5.97 -6.73
C VAL A 48 6.87 -7.36 -7.34
N SER A 49 6.11 -7.48 -8.42
CA SER A 49 5.93 -8.72 -9.17
C SER A 49 5.99 -8.43 -10.66
N GLY A 50 7.13 -8.72 -11.30
CA GLY A 50 7.40 -8.35 -12.69
C GLY A 50 7.34 -6.84 -12.88
N MET A 51 6.35 -6.36 -13.65
CA MET A 51 6.10 -4.94 -13.90
C MET A 51 5.17 -4.27 -12.88
N TRP A 52 4.56 -5.04 -11.97
CA TRP A 52 3.57 -4.56 -11.02
C TRP A 52 4.24 -4.14 -9.72
N HIS A 53 4.08 -2.88 -9.35
CA HIS A 53 4.51 -2.32 -8.08
C HIS A 53 3.26 -2.03 -7.26
N VAL A 54 3.12 -2.68 -6.11
CA VAL A 54 1.93 -2.53 -5.28
C VAL A 54 2.32 -2.05 -3.89
N ARG A 55 1.68 -0.99 -3.43
CA ARG A 55 1.91 -0.40 -2.10
C ARG A 55 0.59 -0.06 -1.41
N GLN A 56 0.65 0.04 -0.09
CA GLN A 56 -0.45 0.56 0.71
C GLN A 56 -0.16 1.98 1.15
N GLU A 57 -1.17 2.83 1.09
CA GLU A 57 -1.20 4.11 1.77
C GLU A 57 -2.22 4.03 2.91
N LEU A 58 -1.73 4.32 4.11
CA LEU A 58 -2.59 4.57 5.26
C LEU A 58 -3.31 5.92 5.03
N PRO A 59 -4.60 6.03 5.40
CA PRO A 59 -5.24 7.33 5.43
C PRO A 59 -4.46 8.25 6.40
N PRO A 60 -4.34 9.56 6.09
CA PRO A 60 -3.51 10.49 6.85
C PRO A 60 -3.89 10.62 8.34
N ASN A 61 -5.04 10.07 8.75
CA ASN A 61 -5.53 10.08 10.13
C ASN A 61 -5.04 8.91 11.01
N ALA A 62 -4.28 7.95 10.47
CA ALA A 62 -3.82 6.77 11.22
C ALA A 62 -2.51 6.96 12.01
N LEU A 63 -1.84 8.12 11.90
CA LEU A 63 -0.56 8.40 12.57
C LEU A 63 -0.68 9.17 13.89
N HIS A 64 -1.88 9.41 14.44
CA HIS A 64 -2.04 10.22 15.65
C HIS A 64 -2.13 9.45 16.99
N GLU A 65 -2.05 8.12 17.03
CA GLU A 65 -1.98 7.39 18.29
C GLU A 65 -0.70 6.57 18.37
N GLY A 66 0.36 7.19 18.89
CA GLY A 66 1.65 6.50 18.98
C GLY A 66 2.80 7.23 19.65
N ARG A 67 2.58 8.16 20.59
CA ARG A 67 3.60 8.52 21.60
C ARG A 67 2.96 8.86 22.94
N SER A 68 2.57 7.83 23.68
CA SER A 68 2.64 7.88 25.14
C SER A 68 3.71 6.87 25.58
N CYS A 69 4.90 7.38 25.87
CA CYS A 69 5.90 6.68 26.69
C CYS A 69 6.44 7.68 27.71
N SER A 70 5.75 7.69 28.85
CA SER A 70 6.22 7.88 30.22
C SER A 70 7.68 8.31 30.43
N GLY A 71 7.86 9.43 31.12
CA GLY A 71 9.17 9.87 31.60
C GLY A 71 9.06 10.95 32.66
N ALA A 72 8.29 10.71 33.71
CA ALA A 72 8.36 11.50 34.93
C ALA A 72 9.78 11.42 35.51
N ARG A 73 10.48 12.54 35.61
CA ARG A 73 11.48 12.76 36.65
C ARG A 73 11.59 14.25 36.96
N ARG A 74 10.89 14.66 38.02
CA ARG A 74 11.26 15.80 38.85
C ARG A 74 12.51 15.41 39.64
N ALA A 75 13.53 16.25 39.60
CA ALA A 75 14.45 16.53 40.69
C ALA A 75 15.10 17.88 40.37
#